data_AF-A0A3C0GLH7-F1
#
_entry.id   AF-A0A3C0GLH7-F1
#
_cell.length_a   1.000
_cell.length_b   1.000
_cell.length_c   1.000
_cell.angle_alpha   90.00
_cell.angle_beta   90.00
_cell.angle_gamma   90.00
#
_symmetry.space_group_name_H-M   'P 1'
#
loop_
_entity.id
_entity.type
_entity.pdbx_description
1 polymer ?
#
loop_
_entity_poly.entity_id
_entity_poly.type
_entity_poly.pdbx_seq_one_letter_code
_entity_poly.pdbx_strand_id
1 'polypeptide(L)'
;MTESDLNILLSELRAEPEETEWLEFKENNGQELGEYISALSNAACLHNKDYAYLVFGINDNNHRIVGTNFNLNQKIKGNENLIPWLTRLLNPKIHFETHDFIAEGLRVILFKIQATFNTPVKFSGISYIRIGSYKKRLDEHPEKQRIIWNKKPGSAFEKGIALHAVVPDKILTLLDYPSYFDLMRIPLPDNRKAIFEKLEQEKIIESKGTKFDITNLGAILFAKRLDDFDVLERKAIRVIIYQGKNKLNTKKEQIGQKGYAAGFNGLVNYINDQLPVTEEIGKAFRNEVKMFPELAVRELVANALIHQDFSITGTGPMIEIFDDRIEISNPGKPIISTMRFVDHNPQSRNEKLAGFMRRMNIC
;
A
#
# COMPACT_ATOMS: atom_id res chain seq x y z
N MET A 1 2.99 -18.74 2.97
CA MET A 1 1.61 -18.67 2.44
C MET A 1 0.98 -20.04 2.62
N THR A 2 -0.31 -20.12 2.94
CA THR A 2 -1.03 -21.40 2.99
C THR A 2 -1.40 -21.87 1.57
N GLU A 3 -1.73 -23.15 1.39
CA GLU A 3 -2.17 -23.68 0.10
C GLU A 3 -3.47 -23.03 -0.40
N SER A 4 -4.37 -22.66 0.53
CA SER A 4 -5.54 -21.84 0.22
C SER A 4 -5.14 -20.46 -0.32
N ASP A 5 -4.12 -19.83 0.28
CA ASP A 5 -3.65 -18.52 -0.18
C ASP A 5 -3.08 -18.55 -1.60
N LEU A 6 -2.37 -19.64 -1.92
CA LEU A 6 -1.76 -19.85 -3.23
C LEU A 6 -2.81 -20.13 -4.30
N ASN A 7 -3.87 -20.88 -3.99
CA ASN A 7 -4.98 -21.12 -4.91
C ASN A 7 -5.76 -19.83 -5.22
N ILE A 8 -5.98 -18.96 -4.23
CA ILE A 8 -6.61 -17.66 -4.45
C ILE A 8 -5.73 -16.76 -5.32
N LEU A 9 -4.44 -16.65 -4.99
CA LEU A 9 -3.49 -15.89 -5.81
C LEU A 9 -3.46 -16.41 -7.25
N LEU A 10 -3.44 -17.74 -7.44
CA LEU A 10 -3.47 -18.35 -8.76
C LEU A 10 -4.74 -17.97 -9.54
N SER A 11 -5.90 -17.98 -8.88
CA SER A 11 -7.16 -17.58 -9.49
C SER A 11 -7.16 -16.10 -9.88
N GLU A 12 -6.57 -15.22 -9.06
CA GLU A 12 -6.42 -13.80 -9.37
C GLU A 12 -5.50 -13.57 -10.57
N LEU A 13 -4.35 -14.27 -10.62
CA LEU A 13 -3.42 -14.19 -11.75
C LEU A 13 -4.06 -14.69 -13.05
N ARG A 14 -4.87 -15.77 -13.00
CA ARG A 14 -5.60 -16.32 -14.16
C ARG A 14 -6.73 -15.42 -14.65
N ALA A 15 -7.27 -14.55 -13.79
CA ALA A 15 -8.34 -13.63 -14.13
C ALA A 15 -7.86 -12.41 -14.94
N GLU A 16 -6.55 -12.17 -15.01
CA GLU A 16 -5.98 -11.19 -15.93
C GLU A 16 -6.26 -11.63 -17.38
N PRO A 17 -6.73 -10.73 -18.26
CA PRO A 17 -7.22 -11.09 -19.59
C PRO A 17 -6.13 -11.55 -20.56
N GLU A 18 -4.89 -11.10 -20.36
CA GLU A 18 -3.70 -11.49 -21.14
C GLU A 18 -2.46 -11.55 -20.23
N GLU A 19 -1.42 -12.27 -20.66
CA GLU A 19 -0.11 -12.18 -20.02
C GLU A 19 0.40 -10.73 -20.03
N THR A 20 0.87 -10.28 -18.87
CA THR A 20 1.45 -8.93 -18.72
C THR A 20 2.96 -9.02 -18.62
N GLU A 21 3.68 -7.91 -18.81
CA GLU A 21 5.15 -7.94 -18.75
C GLU A 21 5.71 -8.43 -17.39
N TRP A 22 4.90 -8.43 -16.31
CA TRP A 22 5.26 -8.87 -14.96
C TRP A 22 4.64 -10.23 -14.55
N LEU A 23 3.85 -10.88 -15.41
CA LEU A 23 3.22 -12.18 -15.16
C LEU A 23 3.46 -13.12 -16.35
N GLU A 24 4.05 -14.29 -16.09
CA GLU A 24 4.32 -15.33 -17.09
C GLU A 24 3.66 -16.66 -16.71
N PHE A 25 3.00 -17.29 -17.68
CA PHE A 25 2.55 -18.68 -17.60
C PHE A 25 3.43 -19.60 -18.45
N LYS A 26 3.78 -20.76 -17.88
CA LYS A 26 4.46 -21.83 -18.61
C LYS A 26 3.84 -23.17 -18.29
N GLU A 27 3.87 -24.08 -19.25
CA GLU A 27 3.43 -25.46 -19.00
C GLU A 27 4.52 -26.24 -18.25
N ASN A 28 5.69 -26.41 -18.87
CA ASN A 28 6.79 -27.22 -18.32
C ASN A 28 8.20 -26.70 -18.64
N ASN A 29 8.34 -25.67 -19.48
CA ASN A 29 9.66 -25.28 -19.98
C ASN A 29 10.41 -24.37 -19.00
N GLY A 30 11.26 -24.96 -18.18
CA GLY A 30 12.17 -24.25 -17.27
C GLY A 30 13.50 -23.79 -17.90
N GLN A 31 13.68 -23.92 -19.22
CA GLN A 31 14.87 -23.37 -19.88
C GLN A 31 14.88 -21.85 -19.71
N GLU A 32 16.07 -21.30 -19.39
CA GLU A 32 16.29 -19.86 -19.20
C GLU A 32 15.57 -19.20 -18.01
N LEU A 33 15.23 -19.99 -16.98
CA LEU A 33 14.54 -19.48 -15.77
C LEU A 33 15.21 -18.24 -15.15
N GLY A 34 16.55 -18.21 -15.11
CA GLY A 34 17.27 -17.06 -14.57
C GLY A 34 17.10 -15.77 -15.38
N GLU A 35 16.99 -15.89 -16.70
CA GLU A 35 16.72 -14.75 -17.58
C GLU A 35 15.29 -14.25 -17.40
N TYR A 36 14.34 -15.15 -17.20
CA TYR A 36 12.95 -14.80 -16.87
C TYR A 36 12.85 -14.10 -15.51
N ILE A 37 13.56 -14.57 -14.49
CA ILE A 37 13.59 -13.92 -13.18
C ILE A 37 14.13 -12.49 -13.29
N SER A 38 15.22 -12.29 -14.05
CA SER A 38 15.75 -10.96 -14.37
C SER A 38 14.73 -10.10 -15.12
N ALA A 39 14.12 -10.64 -16.19
CA ALA A 39 13.17 -9.93 -17.03
C ALA A 39 11.91 -9.49 -16.26
N LEU A 40 11.32 -10.39 -15.49
CA LEU A 40 10.10 -10.18 -14.72
C LEU A 40 10.34 -9.21 -13.57
N SER A 41 11.47 -9.32 -12.85
CA SER A 41 11.81 -8.37 -11.78
C SER A 41 11.99 -6.94 -12.31
N ASN A 42 12.63 -6.78 -13.46
CA ASN A 42 12.81 -5.48 -14.13
C ASN A 42 11.48 -4.94 -14.66
N ALA A 43 10.63 -5.79 -15.25
CA ALA A 43 9.32 -5.38 -15.74
C ALA A 43 8.37 -4.97 -14.61
N ALA A 44 8.32 -5.73 -13.51
CA ALA A 44 7.50 -5.37 -12.34
C ALA A 44 7.87 -4.00 -11.78
N CYS A 45 9.16 -3.64 -11.77
CA CYS A 45 9.63 -2.32 -11.39
C CYS A 45 9.00 -1.22 -12.26
N LEU A 46 9.00 -1.40 -13.59
CA LEU A 46 8.43 -0.44 -14.54
C LEU A 46 6.91 -0.31 -14.42
N HIS A 47 6.22 -1.41 -14.12
CA HIS A 47 4.77 -1.45 -13.95
C HIS A 47 4.30 -1.07 -12.53
N ASN A 48 5.20 -0.57 -11.69
CA ASN A 48 4.92 -0.22 -10.29
C ASN A 48 4.30 -1.37 -9.48
N LYS A 49 4.73 -2.59 -9.75
CA LYS A 49 4.37 -3.79 -8.98
C LYS A 49 5.46 -4.08 -7.97
N ASP A 50 5.07 -4.53 -6.78
CA ASP A 50 6.03 -4.97 -5.75
C ASP A 50 6.63 -6.35 -6.08
N TYR A 51 5.86 -7.17 -6.81
CA TYR A 51 6.24 -8.53 -7.20
C TYR A 51 5.86 -8.80 -8.66
N ALA A 52 6.67 -9.66 -9.28
CA ALA A 52 6.40 -10.33 -10.55
C ALA A 52 6.10 -11.81 -10.28
N TYR A 53 5.39 -12.46 -11.19
CA TYR A 53 5.00 -13.87 -11.03
C TYR A 53 5.38 -14.69 -12.26
N LEU A 54 5.91 -15.87 -12.00
CA LEU A 54 6.13 -16.90 -13.03
C LEU A 54 5.49 -18.19 -12.53
N VAL A 55 4.54 -18.71 -13.30
CA VAL A 55 3.73 -19.86 -12.88
C VAL A 55 3.88 -21.01 -13.87
N PHE A 56 4.28 -22.17 -13.39
CA PHE A 56 4.36 -23.41 -14.15
C PHE A 56 3.12 -24.28 -13.96
N GLY A 57 2.71 -24.97 -15.02
CA GLY A 57 1.53 -25.84 -15.04
C GLY A 57 0.27 -25.15 -15.56
N ILE A 58 0.40 -24.01 -16.22
CA ILE A 58 -0.70 -23.28 -16.85
C ILE A 58 -0.43 -23.15 -18.36
N ASN A 59 -1.46 -23.36 -19.18
CA ASN A 59 -1.42 -23.09 -20.60
C ASN A 59 -1.57 -21.59 -20.87
N ASP A 60 -0.63 -21.06 -21.64
CA ASP A 60 -0.50 -19.64 -21.98
C ASP A 60 -1.76 -19.06 -22.67
N ASN A 61 -2.35 -19.78 -23.62
CA ASN A 61 -3.46 -19.24 -24.43
C ASN A 61 -4.81 -19.22 -23.72
N ASN A 62 -5.07 -20.17 -22.82
CA ASN A 62 -6.41 -20.36 -22.23
C ASN A 62 -6.43 -20.31 -20.70
N HIS A 63 -5.28 -20.03 -20.08
CA HIS A 63 -5.08 -19.97 -18.62
C HIS A 63 -5.63 -21.20 -17.87
N ARG A 64 -5.72 -22.36 -18.54
CA ARG A 64 -6.14 -23.61 -17.90
C ARG A 64 -4.96 -24.28 -17.21
N ILE A 65 -5.25 -24.88 -16.07
CA ILE A 65 -4.27 -25.68 -15.34
C ILE A 65 -4.09 -26.99 -16.11
N VAL A 66 -2.86 -27.24 -16.57
CA VAL A 66 -2.46 -28.47 -17.26
C VAL A 66 -1.55 -29.34 -16.38
N GLY A 67 -1.04 -28.76 -15.29
CA GLY A 67 -0.09 -29.41 -14.39
C GLY A 67 1.35 -29.34 -14.87
N THR A 68 2.30 -29.43 -13.94
CA THR A 68 3.73 -29.40 -14.25
C THR A 68 4.52 -30.55 -13.64
N ASN A 69 5.43 -31.09 -14.45
CA ASN A 69 6.46 -32.04 -14.02
C ASN A 69 7.80 -31.34 -13.72
N PHE A 70 7.83 -30.01 -13.76
CA PHE A 70 9.02 -29.23 -13.43
C PHE A 70 9.45 -29.51 -11.98
N ASN A 71 10.75 -29.67 -11.75
CA ASN A 71 11.27 -30.03 -10.43
C ASN A 71 12.21 -28.94 -9.92
N LEU A 72 11.83 -28.31 -8.81
CA LEU A 72 12.62 -27.28 -8.13
C LEU A 72 13.97 -27.81 -7.60
N ASN A 73 14.06 -29.12 -7.33
CA ASN A 73 15.26 -29.80 -6.87
C ASN A 73 16.12 -30.36 -8.01
N GLN A 74 15.85 -29.95 -9.26
CA GLN A 74 16.68 -30.37 -10.39
C GLN A 74 18.11 -29.84 -10.24
N LYS A 75 19.08 -30.73 -10.42
CA LYS A 75 20.51 -30.39 -10.45
C LYS A 75 20.86 -29.74 -11.79
N ILE A 76 21.56 -28.61 -11.74
CA ILE A 76 22.02 -27.87 -12.92
C ILE A 76 23.49 -28.21 -13.20
N LYS A 77 23.98 -27.81 -14.37
CA LYS A 77 25.41 -27.85 -14.76
C LYS A 77 26.29 -27.45 -13.57
N GLY A 78 27.07 -28.41 -13.06
CA GLY A 78 27.91 -28.25 -11.86
C GLY A 78 27.40 -28.98 -10.61
N ASN A 79 26.31 -29.75 -10.68
CA ASN A 79 25.75 -30.54 -9.55
C ASN A 79 25.17 -29.66 -8.42
N GLU A 80 24.93 -28.37 -8.70
CA GLU A 80 24.32 -27.38 -7.80
C GLU A 80 22.78 -27.42 -7.92
N ASN A 81 22.08 -27.18 -6.80
CA ASN A 81 20.62 -27.05 -6.80
C ASN A 81 20.19 -25.76 -7.51
N LEU A 82 19.02 -25.79 -8.16
CA LEU A 82 18.48 -24.68 -8.97
C LEU A 82 18.41 -23.35 -8.23
N ILE A 83 17.90 -23.33 -7.00
CA ILE A 83 17.67 -22.09 -6.24
C ILE A 83 19.00 -21.39 -5.85
N PRO A 84 20.00 -22.08 -5.24
CA PRO A 84 21.33 -21.49 -5.04
C PRO A 84 21.98 -20.99 -6.33
N TRP A 85 21.90 -21.77 -7.41
CA TRP A 85 22.47 -21.41 -8.70
C TRP A 85 21.87 -20.11 -9.26
N LEU A 86 20.54 -19.97 -9.22
CA LEU A 86 19.84 -18.74 -9.62
C LEU A 86 20.29 -17.56 -8.76
N THR A 87 20.28 -17.72 -7.44
CA THR A 87 20.62 -16.64 -6.49
C THR A 87 22.06 -16.15 -6.67
N ARG A 88 22.98 -17.04 -7.02
CA ARG A 88 24.39 -16.71 -7.25
C ARG A 88 24.61 -15.92 -8.54
N LEU A 89 23.83 -16.20 -9.59
CA LEU A 89 23.98 -15.58 -10.90
C LEU A 89 23.17 -14.28 -11.06
N LEU A 90 22.27 -13.98 -10.13
CA LEU A 90 21.51 -12.73 -10.09
C LEU A 90 22.33 -11.59 -9.47
N ASN A 91 22.31 -10.43 -10.12
CA ASN A 91 22.95 -9.21 -9.61
C ASN A 91 22.14 -7.95 -9.95
N PRO A 92 21.64 -7.19 -8.97
CA PRO A 92 21.70 -7.44 -7.53
C PRO A 92 21.01 -8.74 -7.12
N LYS A 93 21.37 -9.26 -5.94
CA LYS A 93 20.71 -10.43 -5.35
C LYS A 93 19.31 -10.01 -4.90
N ILE A 94 18.30 -10.46 -5.63
CA ILE A 94 16.89 -10.21 -5.30
C ILE A 94 16.30 -11.39 -4.54
N HIS A 95 15.30 -11.12 -3.71
CA HIS A 95 14.52 -12.16 -3.06
C HIS A 95 13.45 -12.69 -4.01
N PHE A 96 13.30 -14.02 -4.05
CA PHE A 96 12.18 -14.67 -4.71
C PHE A 96 11.78 -15.91 -3.90
N GLU A 97 10.47 -16.16 -3.82
CA GLU A 97 9.91 -17.32 -3.15
C GLU A 97 9.39 -18.31 -4.20
N THR A 98 9.52 -19.60 -3.91
CA THR A 98 8.98 -20.68 -4.76
C THR A 98 7.97 -21.49 -3.98
N HIS A 99 6.79 -21.68 -4.55
CA HIS A 99 5.68 -22.41 -3.94
C HIS A 99 5.29 -23.57 -4.86
N ASP A 100 5.26 -24.80 -4.34
CA ASP A 100 4.85 -26.02 -5.04
C ASP A 100 3.57 -26.55 -4.37
N PHE A 101 2.46 -26.57 -5.09
CA PHE A 101 1.14 -26.85 -4.53
C PHE A 101 0.18 -27.48 -5.54
N ILE A 102 -0.96 -27.99 -5.06
CA ILE A 102 -1.99 -28.60 -5.90
C ILE A 102 -3.13 -27.61 -6.13
N ALA A 103 -3.48 -27.40 -7.40
CA ALA A 103 -4.61 -26.57 -7.82
C ALA A 103 -5.49 -27.38 -8.80
N GLU A 104 -6.79 -27.46 -8.53
CA GLU A 104 -7.75 -28.26 -9.32
C GLU A 104 -7.30 -29.73 -9.53
N GLY A 105 -6.58 -30.31 -8.55
CA GLY A 105 -6.07 -31.69 -8.63
C GLY A 105 -4.79 -31.86 -9.45
N LEU A 106 -4.21 -30.77 -9.97
CA LEU A 106 -2.99 -30.77 -10.77
C LEU A 106 -1.88 -29.97 -10.07
N ARG A 107 -0.62 -30.39 -10.25
CA ARG A 107 0.55 -29.75 -9.62
C ARG A 107 0.93 -28.45 -10.31
N VAL A 108 1.13 -27.39 -9.54
CA VAL A 108 1.50 -26.04 -10.01
C VAL A 108 2.70 -25.54 -9.22
N ILE A 109 3.61 -24.83 -9.89
CA ILE A 109 4.76 -24.18 -9.23
C ILE A 109 4.70 -22.69 -9.49
N LEU A 110 4.69 -21.89 -8.43
CA LEU A 110 4.63 -20.44 -8.49
C LEU A 110 5.94 -19.82 -7.96
N PHE A 111 6.56 -18.99 -8.78
CA PHE A 111 7.65 -18.11 -8.40
C PHE A 111 7.10 -16.72 -8.13
N LYS A 112 7.28 -16.25 -6.90
CA LYS A 112 6.98 -14.87 -6.49
C LYS A 112 8.30 -14.10 -6.45
N ILE A 113 8.52 -13.23 -7.41
CA ILE A 113 9.80 -12.56 -7.65
C ILE A 113 9.70 -11.11 -7.21
N GLN A 114 10.61 -10.65 -6.35
CA GLN A 114 10.62 -9.25 -5.92
C GLN A 114 10.96 -8.32 -7.10
N ALA A 115 10.21 -7.23 -7.26
CA ALA A 115 10.54 -6.20 -8.22
C ALA A 115 11.85 -5.51 -7.84
N THR A 116 12.68 -5.21 -8.84
CA THR A 116 13.89 -4.45 -8.56
C THR A 116 13.58 -2.99 -8.23
N PHE A 117 14.53 -2.31 -7.61
CA PHE A 117 14.51 -0.86 -7.43
C PHE A 117 15.91 -0.33 -7.70
N ASN A 118 16.01 0.93 -8.14
CA ASN A 118 17.22 1.73 -8.38
C ASN A 118 18.34 1.14 -9.24
N THR A 119 18.29 -0.15 -9.59
CA THR A 119 19.32 -0.89 -10.28
C THR A 119 18.64 -2.03 -11.03
N PRO A 120 18.91 -2.24 -12.33
CA PRO A 120 18.38 -3.40 -13.04
C PRO A 120 18.98 -4.73 -12.57
N VAL A 121 18.14 -5.75 -12.46
CA VAL A 121 18.56 -7.14 -12.18
C VAL A 121 19.15 -7.75 -13.44
N LYS A 122 20.37 -8.28 -13.28
CA LYS A 122 21.11 -9.02 -14.29
C LYS A 122 21.11 -10.50 -13.93
N PHE A 123 21.05 -11.34 -14.94
CA PHE A 123 21.33 -12.77 -14.82
C PHE A 123 22.57 -13.10 -15.65
N SER A 124 23.58 -13.72 -15.04
CA SER A 124 24.86 -14.03 -15.70
C SER A 124 25.51 -12.81 -16.37
N GLY A 125 25.34 -11.62 -15.78
CA GLY A 125 25.90 -10.36 -16.28
C GLY A 125 25.02 -9.57 -17.27
N ILE A 126 23.94 -10.15 -17.77
CA ILE A 126 23.03 -9.52 -18.74
C ILE A 126 21.71 -9.15 -18.05
N SER A 127 21.27 -7.91 -18.18
CA SER A 127 19.93 -7.49 -17.72
C SER A 127 18.90 -7.76 -18.81
N TYR A 128 17.84 -8.49 -18.46
CA TYR A 128 16.73 -8.79 -19.36
C TYR A 128 15.49 -7.98 -18.99
N ILE A 129 14.57 -7.84 -19.93
CA ILE A 129 13.25 -7.23 -19.72
C ILE A 129 12.23 -7.92 -20.62
N ARG A 130 11.00 -8.07 -20.14
CA ARG A 130 9.88 -8.53 -20.96
C ARG A 130 9.19 -7.32 -21.60
N ILE A 131 8.98 -7.36 -22.92
CA ILE A 131 8.23 -6.36 -23.67
C ILE A 131 7.13 -7.07 -24.45
N GLY A 132 5.88 -6.87 -24.05
CA GLY A 132 4.77 -7.75 -24.48
C GLY A 132 5.04 -9.19 -24.07
N SER A 133 5.02 -10.12 -25.03
CA SER A 133 5.33 -11.54 -24.81
C SER A 133 6.80 -11.92 -25.00
N TYR A 134 7.66 -10.96 -25.38
CA TYR A 134 9.05 -11.24 -25.76
C TYR A 134 10.03 -10.79 -24.69
N LYS A 135 10.98 -11.67 -24.37
CA LYS A 135 12.16 -11.33 -23.57
C LYS A 135 13.21 -10.65 -24.45
N LYS A 136 13.67 -9.48 -24.03
CA LYS A 136 14.72 -8.69 -24.69
C LYS A 136 15.82 -8.33 -23.71
N ARG A 137 16.98 -7.90 -24.22
CA ARG A 137 18.03 -7.34 -23.38
C ARG A 137 17.67 -5.89 -23.04
N LEU A 138 17.84 -5.52 -21.77
CA LEU A 138 17.46 -4.19 -21.28
C LEU A 138 18.42 -3.08 -21.75
N ASP A 139 19.67 -3.42 -22.09
CA ASP A 139 20.66 -2.49 -22.63
C ASP A 139 20.27 -1.95 -24.02
N GLU A 140 19.46 -2.69 -24.78
CA GLU A 140 18.84 -2.23 -26.03
C GLU A 140 17.68 -1.23 -25.79
N HIS A 141 17.31 -1.00 -24.52
CA HIS A 141 16.18 -0.15 -24.13
C HIS A 141 16.59 0.88 -23.04
N PRO A 142 17.47 1.85 -23.36
CA PRO A 142 18.05 2.77 -22.38
C PRO A 142 17.02 3.63 -21.64
N GLU A 143 15.89 3.99 -22.29
CA GLU A 143 14.80 4.71 -21.62
C GLU A 143 14.13 3.89 -20.50
N LYS A 144 13.86 2.61 -20.74
CA LYS A 144 13.32 1.70 -19.71
C LYS A 144 14.35 1.51 -18.59
N GLN A 145 15.62 1.38 -18.94
CA GLN A 145 16.70 1.30 -17.96
C GLN A 145 16.77 2.55 -17.07
N ARG A 146 16.63 3.74 -17.66
CA ARG A 146 16.62 5.03 -16.95
C ARG A 146 15.49 5.12 -15.91
N ILE A 147 14.31 4.59 -16.22
CA ILE A 147 13.18 4.54 -15.28
C ILE A 147 13.56 3.69 -14.04
N ILE A 148 14.19 2.54 -14.24
CA ILE A 148 14.63 1.67 -13.14
C ILE A 148 15.71 2.35 -12.28
N TRP A 149 16.66 3.07 -12.88
CA TRP A 149 17.67 3.82 -12.12
C TRP A 149 17.07 4.95 -11.29
N ASN A 150 16.02 5.60 -11.80
CA ASN A 150 15.31 6.68 -11.10
C ASN A 150 14.27 6.16 -10.09
N LYS A 151 13.96 4.87 -10.10
CA LYS A 151 13.10 4.23 -9.12
C LYS A 151 13.84 4.17 -7.79
N LYS A 152 13.45 5.04 -6.86
CA LYS A 152 13.91 4.92 -5.48
C LYS A 152 13.38 3.60 -4.90
N PRO A 153 14.13 2.93 -3.99
CA PRO A 153 13.50 1.93 -3.12
C PRO A 153 12.23 2.56 -2.59
N GLY A 154 11.15 1.78 -2.48
CA GLY A 154 9.95 2.23 -1.80
C GLY A 154 10.32 2.66 -0.39
N SER A 155 10.77 3.90 -0.21
CA SER A 155 10.96 4.49 1.09
C SER A 155 9.54 4.56 1.61
N ALA A 156 9.23 3.73 2.62
CA ALA A 156 7.96 3.80 3.33
C ALA A 156 7.59 5.28 3.45
N PHE A 157 6.45 5.67 2.88
CA PHE A 157 6.07 7.09 2.71
C PHE A 157 6.35 7.89 3.99
N GLU A 158 6.06 7.26 5.12
CA GLU A 158 6.27 7.68 6.51
C GLU A 158 7.70 8.18 6.85
N LYS A 159 8.74 7.61 6.22
CA LYS A 159 10.15 8.01 6.38
C LYS A 159 10.56 9.15 5.46
N GLY A 160 9.74 9.49 4.47
CA GLY A 160 9.97 10.66 3.63
C GLY A 160 9.91 11.95 4.44
N ILE A 161 10.47 13.03 3.90
CA ILE A 161 10.45 14.34 4.52
C ILE A 161 9.35 15.17 3.85
N ALA A 162 8.44 15.72 4.66
CA ALA A 162 7.38 16.61 4.22
C ALA A 162 7.85 18.05 4.10
N LEU A 163 8.75 18.48 5.00
CA LEU A 163 9.32 19.82 4.97
C LEU A 163 10.76 19.82 5.52
N HIS A 164 11.68 20.41 4.77
CA HIS A 164 13.10 20.44 5.12
C HIS A 164 13.50 21.70 5.89
N ALA A 165 14.53 21.58 6.74
CA ALA A 165 15.29 22.67 7.33
C ALA A 165 14.43 23.73 8.03
N VAL A 166 13.48 23.27 8.84
CA VAL A 166 12.52 24.06 9.61
C VAL A 166 13.17 24.55 10.91
N VAL A 167 12.95 25.82 11.25
CA VAL A 167 13.38 26.39 12.52
C VAL A 167 12.46 25.90 13.66
N PRO A 168 12.96 25.72 14.90
CA PRO A 168 12.18 25.11 15.99
C PRO A 168 10.83 25.78 16.24
N ASP A 169 10.77 27.11 16.29
CA ASP A 169 9.52 27.85 16.52
C ASP A 169 8.45 27.57 15.45
N LYS A 170 8.89 27.38 14.21
CA LYS A 170 7.98 27.10 13.09
C LYS A 170 7.40 25.68 13.16
N ILE A 171 8.10 24.73 13.78
CA ILE A 171 7.54 23.37 14.00
C ILE A 171 6.29 23.45 14.88
N LEU A 172 6.35 24.22 15.96
CA LEU A 172 5.23 24.35 16.91
C LEU A 172 4.02 25.09 16.29
N THR A 173 4.24 25.86 15.23
CA THR A 173 3.16 26.48 14.45
C THR A 173 2.60 25.58 13.36
N LEU A 174 3.37 24.63 12.84
CA LEU A 174 2.96 23.71 11.77
C LEU A 174 2.28 22.44 12.29
N LEU A 175 2.77 21.91 13.42
CA LEU A 175 2.29 20.66 14.01
C LEU A 175 1.42 20.93 15.25
N ASP A 176 0.29 20.23 15.32
CA ASP A 176 -0.57 20.07 16.48
C ASP A 176 0.06 19.04 17.43
N TYR A 177 1.23 19.39 17.97
CA TYR A 177 1.95 18.54 18.91
C TYR A 177 1.17 18.27 20.21
N PRO A 178 0.31 19.16 20.76
CA PRO A 178 -0.47 18.83 21.96
C PRO A 178 -1.38 17.62 21.73
N SER A 179 -2.01 17.54 20.54
CA SER A 179 -2.83 16.39 20.17
C SER A 179 -2.06 15.07 20.24
N TYR A 180 -0.75 15.05 19.93
CA TYR A 180 0.07 13.86 20.11
C TYR A 180 0.11 13.40 21.58
N PHE A 181 0.35 14.32 22.53
CA PHE A 181 0.43 13.98 23.95
C PHE A 181 -0.93 13.53 24.50
N ASP A 182 -2.01 14.22 24.11
CA ASP A 182 -3.38 13.90 24.52
C ASP A 182 -3.80 12.51 24.01
N LEU A 183 -3.59 12.23 22.72
CA LEU A 183 -3.96 10.95 22.11
C LEU A 183 -3.13 9.79 22.65
N MET A 184 -1.87 10.04 23.01
CA MET A 184 -0.98 9.04 23.63
C MET A 184 -1.18 8.93 25.15
N ARG A 185 -2.05 9.75 25.74
CA ARG A 185 -2.34 9.80 27.19
C ARG A 185 -1.09 10.00 28.05
N ILE A 186 -0.19 10.86 27.59
CA ILE A 186 1.03 11.24 28.30
C ILE A 186 0.99 12.74 28.64
N PRO A 187 1.54 13.17 29.78
CA PRO A 187 1.53 14.58 30.14
C PRO A 187 2.37 15.39 29.16
N LEU A 188 1.88 16.58 28.79
CA LEU A 188 2.63 17.52 27.98
C LEU A 188 3.82 18.07 28.80
N PRO A 189 5.07 17.98 28.32
CA PRO A 189 6.21 18.54 29.03
C PRO A 189 6.18 20.08 29.07
N ASP A 190 6.60 20.66 30.19
CA ASP A 190 6.68 22.12 30.38
C ASP A 190 7.85 22.80 29.62
N ASN A 191 8.78 21.98 29.12
CA ASN A 191 10.00 22.43 28.46
C ASN A 191 10.02 22.03 26.98
N ARG A 192 10.30 23.01 26.11
CA ARG A 192 10.42 22.83 24.65
C ARG A 192 11.38 21.70 24.30
N LYS A 193 12.55 21.61 24.93
CA LYS A 193 13.55 20.58 24.62
C LYS A 193 12.97 19.17 24.79
N ALA A 194 12.22 18.91 25.85
CA ALA A 194 11.56 17.62 26.09
C ALA A 194 10.48 17.31 25.06
N ILE A 195 9.75 18.33 24.58
CA ILE A 195 8.79 18.18 23.48
C ILE A 195 9.52 17.73 22.22
N PHE A 196 10.58 18.44 21.80
CA PHE A 196 11.36 18.10 20.60
C PHE A 196 12.00 16.71 20.71
N GLU A 197 12.60 16.37 21.85
CA GLU A 197 13.17 15.04 22.10
C GLU A 197 12.12 13.94 21.90
N LYS A 198 10.88 14.15 22.37
CA LYS A 198 9.82 13.15 22.20
C LYS A 198 9.37 13.03 20.75
N LEU A 199 9.21 14.16 20.04
CA LEU A 199 8.85 14.16 18.62
C LEU A 199 9.94 13.49 17.76
N GLU A 200 11.22 13.64 18.11
CA GLU A 200 12.34 12.97 17.44
C GLU A 200 12.39 11.46 17.71
N GLN A 201 12.15 11.04 18.96
CA GLN A 201 12.07 9.62 19.33
C GLN A 201 11.00 8.90 18.50
N GLU A 202 9.86 9.56 18.30
CA GLU A 202 8.72 9.04 17.51
C GLU A 202 8.88 9.24 16.00
N LYS A 203 9.99 9.81 15.53
CA LYS A 203 10.26 10.10 14.11
C LYS A 203 9.20 11.00 13.46
N ILE A 204 8.58 11.89 14.23
CA ILE A 204 7.70 12.96 13.73
C ILE A 204 8.55 14.07 13.10
N ILE A 205 9.71 14.34 13.71
CA ILE A 205 10.73 15.26 13.21
C ILE A 205 12.11 14.58 13.27
N GLU A 206 13.08 15.12 12.53
CA GLU A 206 14.48 14.68 12.55
C GLU A 206 15.42 15.89 12.66
N SER A 207 16.36 15.89 13.62
CA SER A 207 17.35 16.96 13.73
C SER A 207 18.36 16.96 12.58
N LYS A 208 18.62 18.17 12.06
CA LYS A 208 19.62 18.54 11.06
C LYS A 208 20.43 19.72 11.61
N GLY A 209 21.21 19.46 12.65
CA GLY A 209 22.03 20.47 13.31
C GLY A 209 21.18 21.44 14.14
N THR A 210 21.07 22.69 13.69
CA THR A 210 20.25 23.73 14.37
C THR A 210 18.81 23.80 13.86
N LYS A 211 18.50 23.03 12.82
CA LYS A 211 17.19 22.95 12.18
C LYS A 211 16.67 21.53 12.23
N PHE A 212 15.42 21.36 11.86
CA PHE A 212 14.73 20.08 11.89
C PHE A 212 14.01 19.83 10.56
N ASP A 213 13.97 18.58 10.14
CA ASP A 213 13.12 18.12 9.05
C ASP A 213 11.81 17.55 9.66
N ILE A 214 10.66 17.85 9.05
CA ILE A 214 9.37 17.25 9.43
C ILE A 214 9.14 16.05 8.53
N THR A 215 8.89 14.87 9.11
CA THR A 215 8.63 13.66 8.32
C THR A 215 7.22 13.66 7.76
N ASN A 216 7.00 12.88 6.70
CA ASN A 216 5.67 12.61 6.16
C ASN A 216 4.75 12.00 7.22
N LEU A 217 5.28 11.11 8.08
CA LEU A 217 4.53 10.55 9.21
C LEU A 217 4.07 11.65 10.19
N GLY A 218 4.97 12.56 10.55
CA GLY A 218 4.67 13.65 11.47
C GLY A 218 3.62 14.61 10.91
N ALA A 219 3.79 15.04 9.66
CA ALA A 219 2.87 15.95 9.01
C ALA A 219 1.51 15.32 8.72
N ILE A 220 1.45 14.07 8.21
CA ILE A 220 0.15 13.45 7.90
C ILE A 220 -0.68 13.17 9.16
N LEU A 221 -0.05 12.90 10.31
CA LEU A 221 -0.76 12.66 11.57
C LEU A 221 -1.16 13.95 12.28
N PHE A 222 -0.27 14.94 12.31
CA PHE A 222 -0.37 16.07 13.23
C PHE A 222 -0.27 17.45 12.59
N ALA A 223 -0.32 17.59 11.27
CA ALA A 223 -0.40 18.92 10.67
C ALA A 223 -1.59 19.70 11.24
N LYS A 224 -1.38 20.96 11.63
CA LYS A 224 -2.50 21.88 11.91
C LYS A 224 -3.28 22.16 10.63
N ARG A 225 -2.55 22.26 9.50
CA ARG A 225 -3.04 22.43 8.15
C ARG A 225 -2.19 21.58 7.20
N LEU A 226 -2.79 20.61 6.52
CA LEU A 226 -2.13 19.75 5.53
C LEU A 226 -1.64 20.57 4.33
N ASP A 227 -2.34 21.65 3.98
CA ASP A 227 -1.99 22.57 2.90
C ASP A 227 -0.66 23.30 3.13
N ASP A 228 -0.14 23.32 4.36
CA ASP A 228 1.17 23.90 4.67
C ASP A 228 2.33 22.95 4.22
N PHE A 229 2.00 21.76 3.71
CA PHE A 229 2.92 20.74 3.24
C PHE A 229 2.58 20.32 1.80
N ASP A 230 3.35 20.81 0.82
CA ASP A 230 3.10 20.60 -0.63
C ASP A 230 2.90 19.13 -1.00
N VAL A 231 3.65 18.22 -0.37
CA VAL A 231 3.56 16.77 -0.65
C VAL A 231 2.28 16.13 -0.09
N LEU A 232 1.56 16.80 0.81
CA LEU A 232 0.37 16.30 1.51
C LEU A 232 -0.93 17.05 1.21
N GLU A 233 -0.89 18.20 0.54
CA GLU A 233 -2.08 19.01 0.20
C GLU A 233 -3.20 18.14 -0.42
N ARG A 234 -2.83 17.24 -1.35
CA ARG A 234 -3.78 16.35 -2.05
C ARG A 234 -4.14 15.08 -1.27
N LYS A 235 -3.70 14.96 -0.02
CA LYS A 235 -4.04 13.86 0.91
C LYS A 235 -5.15 14.25 1.89
N ALA A 236 -5.60 15.51 1.87
CA ALA A 236 -6.75 15.95 2.63
C ALA A 236 -8.00 15.08 2.34
N ILE A 237 -8.71 14.73 3.40
CA ILE A 237 -9.93 13.90 3.34
C ILE A 237 -11.07 14.77 2.81
N ARG A 238 -11.84 14.29 1.83
CA ARG A 238 -13.01 14.99 1.32
C ARG A 238 -14.29 14.32 1.80
N VAL A 239 -15.19 15.09 2.39
CA VAL A 239 -16.54 14.64 2.76
C VAL A 239 -17.54 15.36 1.85
N ILE A 240 -18.27 14.59 1.04
CA ILE A 240 -19.25 15.11 0.09
C ILE A 240 -20.63 14.56 0.48
N ILE A 241 -21.61 15.44 0.56
CA ILE A 241 -22.99 15.08 0.89
C ILE A 241 -23.84 15.37 -0.34
N TYR A 242 -24.50 14.34 -0.82
CA TYR A 242 -25.41 14.42 -1.96
C TYR A 242 -26.85 14.52 -1.49
N GLN A 243 -27.69 15.12 -2.32
CA GLN A 243 -29.14 15.06 -2.18
C GLN A 243 -29.66 13.89 -3.02
N GLY A 244 -30.33 12.92 -2.40
CA GLY A 244 -30.79 11.72 -3.08
C GLY A 244 -29.75 10.61 -3.12
N LYS A 245 -29.92 9.70 -4.09
CA LYS A 245 -29.11 8.48 -4.23
C LYS A 245 -27.98 8.59 -5.26
N ASN A 246 -27.86 9.75 -5.91
CA ASN A 246 -27.03 9.95 -7.11
C ASN A 246 -26.10 11.16 -6.90
N LYS A 247 -25.00 11.23 -7.67
CA LYS A 247 -24.01 12.30 -7.58
C LYS A 247 -24.39 13.61 -8.30
N LEU A 248 -25.67 13.79 -8.66
CA LEU A 248 -26.13 14.92 -9.49
C LEU A 248 -26.20 16.23 -8.69
N ASN A 249 -26.66 16.17 -7.44
CA ASN A 249 -26.91 17.34 -6.62
C ASN A 249 -26.05 17.29 -5.35
N THR A 250 -24.93 18.01 -5.34
CA THR A 250 -24.09 18.17 -4.15
C THR A 250 -24.74 19.17 -3.20
N LYS A 251 -25.10 18.70 -2.00
CA LYS A 251 -25.63 19.55 -0.92
C LYS A 251 -24.52 20.30 -0.21
N LYS A 252 -23.41 19.61 0.09
CA LYS A 252 -22.28 20.18 0.83
C LYS A 252 -21.00 19.41 0.52
N GLU A 253 -19.89 20.13 0.48
CA GLU A 253 -18.55 19.56 0.40
C GLU A 253 -17.67 20.17 1.49
N GLN A 254 -16.89 19.34 2.17
CA GLN A 254 -15.93 19.76 3.18
C GLN A 254 -14.59 19.05 2.98
N ILE A 255 -13.51 19.82 2.99
CA ILE A 255 -12.14 19.32 2.90
C ILE A 255 -11.51 19.35 4.30
N GLY A 256 -10.98 18.21 4.73
CA GLY A 256 -10.29 18.05 6.00
C GLY A 256 -8.92 18.71 5.97
N GLN A 257 -8.72 19.75 6.76
CA GLN A 257 -7.46 20.49 6.78
C GLN A 257 -6.44 19.93 7.78
N LYS A 258 -6.87 19.24 8.84
CA LYS A 258 -5.96 18.75 9.89
C LYS A 258 -5.33 17.42 9.50
N GLY A 259 -4.17 17.13 10.09
CA GLY A 259 -3.57 15.80 10.09
C GLY A 259 -4.54 14.75 10.64
N TYR A 260 -4.40 13.52 10.17
CA TYR A 260 -5.36 12.45 10.36
C TYR A 260 -5.63 12.12 11.82
N ALA A 261 -4.60 12.07 12.68
CA ALA A 261 -4.80 11.82 14.10
C ALA A 261 -5.39 13.03 14.81
N ALA A 262 -4.83 14.22 14.58
CA ALA A 262 -5.31 15.47 15.21
C ALA A 262 -6.75 15.83 14.80
N GLY A 263 -7.17 15.45 13.59
CA GLY A 263 -8.50 15.69 13.04
C GLY A 263 -9.49 14.54 13.21
N PHE A 264 -9.06 13.35 13.65
CA PHE A 264 -9.86 12.11 13.56
C PHE A 264 -11.21 12.22 14.27
N ASN A 265 -11.21 12.61 15.55
CA ASN A 265 -12.43 12.72 16.35
C ASN A 265 -13.41 13.73 15.73
N GLY A 266 -12.91 14.90 15.31
CA GLY A 266 -13.73 15.92 14.66
C GLY A 266 -14.33 15.44 13.33
N LEU A 267 -13.57 14.66 12.54
CA LEU A 267 -14.05 14.08 11.30
C LEU A 267 -15.16 13.05 11.55
N VAL A 268 -14.98 12.12 12.48
CA VAL A 268 -15.97 11.08 12.78
C VAL A 268 -17.27 11.70 13.31
N ASN A 269 -17.17 12.67 14.22
CA ASN A 269 -18.35 13.39 14.71
C ASN A 269 -19.05 14.13 13.57
N TYR A 270 -18.28 14.84 12.74
CA TYR A 270 -18.84 15.53 11.58
C TYR A 270 -19.57 14.57 10.63
N ILE A 271 -19.02 13.40 10.33
CA ILE A 271 -19.70 12.41 9.48
C ILE A 271 -20.99 11.95 10.16
N ASN A 272 -20.92 11.55 11.43
CA ASN A 272 -22.07 11.06 12.19
C ASN A 272 -23.21 12.09 12.29
N ASP A 273 -22.89 13.38 12.36
CA ASP A 273 -23.88 14.47 12.39
C ASP A 273 -24.56 14.70 11.03
N GLN A 274 -23.97 14.19 9.94
CA GLN A 274 -24.51 14.32 8.58
C GLN A 274 -25.21 13.06 8.11
N LEU A 275 -25.14 11.97 8.88
CA LEU A 275 -25.82 10.72 8.55
C LEU A 275 -27.34 10.85 8.74
N PRO A 276 -28.15 10.22 7.87
CA PRO A 276 -29.59 10.16 8.06
C PRO A 276 -29.95 9.52 9.41
N VAL A 277 -30.91 10.14 10.09
CA VAL A 277 -31.46 9.68 11.36
C VAL A 277 -32.90 9.24 11.13
N THR A 278 -33.28 8.10 11.71
CA THR A 278 -34.68 7.64 11.72
C THR A 278 -35.26 7.91 13.09
N GLU A 279 -36.44 8.52 13.16
CA GLU A 279 -37.19 8.63 14.41
C GLU A 279 -37.98 7.33 14.63
N GLU A 280 -37.64 6.57 15.67
CA GLU A 280 -38.51 5.49 16.16
C GLU A 280 -39.43 6.05 17.26
N ILE A 281 -40.74 5.96 17.03
CA ILE A 281 -41.75 6.29 18.03
C ILE A 281 -41.92 5.07 18.94
N GLY A 282 -41.22 5.08 20.08
CA GLY A 282 -41.46 4.12 21.16
C GLY A 282 -42.79 4.37 21.88
N LYS A 283 -43.15 3.48 22.81
CA LYS A 283 -44.43 3.54 23.59
C LYS A 283 -44.60 4.80 24.47
N ALA A 284 -43.57 5.62 24.67
CA ALA A 284 -43.62 6.79 25.56
C ALA A 284 -42.72 7.97 25.15
N PHE A 285 -41.58 7.72 24.48
CA PHE A 285 -40.62 8.75 24.08
C PHE A 285 -40.12 8.49 22.66
N ARG A 286 -39.75 9.58 21.95
CA ARG A 286 -39.07 9.52 20.67
C ARG A 286 -37.59 9.18 20.90
N ASN A 287 -37.09 8.19 20.18
CA ASN A 287 -35.66 7.87 20.13
C ASN A 287 -35.16 8.09 18.70
N GLU A 288 -34.13 8.92 18.56
CA GLU A 288 -33.40 9.05 17.31
C GLU A 288 -32.43 7.87 17.16
N VAL A 289 -32.62 7.07 16.11
CA VAL A 289 -31.74 5.95 15.79
C VAL A 289 -30.95 6.32 14.55
N LYS A 290 -29.62 6.38 14.70
CA LYS A 290 -28.70 6.60 13.55
C LYS A 290 -28.77 5.41 12.60
N MET A 291 -28.81 5.68 11.30
CA MET A 291 -28.89 4.64 10.28
C MET A 291 -27.68 3.68 10.29
N PHE A 292 -26.50 4.18 10.68
CA PHE A 292 -25.27 3.38 10.75
C PHE A 292 -24.70 3.40 12.17
N PRO A 293 -24.17 2.27 12.67
CA PRO A 293 -23.47 2.25 13.95
C PRO A 293 -22.24 3.16 13.90
N GLU A 294 -22.10 4.06 14.88
CA GLU A 294 -20.97 5.00 14.95
C GLU A 294 -19.62 4.28 14.99
N LEU A 295 -19.57 3.12 15.65
CA LEU A 295 -18.37 2.29 15.70
C LEU A 295 -17.97 1.82 14.30
N ALA A 296 -18.92 1.39 13.46
CA ALA A 296 -18.63 0.95 12.10
C ALA A 296 -18.08 2.11 11.24
N VAL A 297 -18.68 3.29 11.36
CA VAL A 297 -18.20 4.51 10.68
C VAL A 297 -16.78 4.84 11.12
N ARG A 298 -16.50 4.81 12.43
CA ARG A 298 -15.18 5.05 13.01
C ARG A 298 -14.12 4.11 12.42
N GLU A 299 -14.38 2.80 12.42
CA GLU A 299 -13.43 1.79 11.93
C GLU A 299 -13.18 1.93 10.42
N LEU A 300 -14.25 2.11 9.62
CA LEU A 300 -14.13 2.24 8.18
C LEU A 300 -13.35 3.51 7.77
N VAL A 301 -13.59 4.62 8.48
CA VAL A 301 -12.82 5.86 8.26
C VAL A 301 -11.36 5.64 8.63
N ALA A 302 -11.05 5.09 9.81
CA ALA A 302 -9.67 4.81 10.21
C ALA A 302 -8.94 3.92 9.18
N ASN A 303 -9.61 2.87 8.71
CA ASN A 303 -9.05 1.96 7.70
C ASN A 303 -8.73 2.68 6.39
N ALA A 304 -9.64 3.52 5.90
CA ALA A 304 -9.42 4.30 4.68
C ALA A 304 -8.22 5.26 4.80
N LEU A 305 -8.00 5.84 5.98
CA LEU A 305 -6.86 6.74 6.22
C LEU A 305 -5.54 5.98 6.31
N ILE A 306 -5.53 4.82 6.97
CA ILE A 306 -4.32 4.06 7.26
C ILE A 306 -3.84 3.27 6.03
N HIS A 307 -4.75 2.63 5.30
CA HIS A 307 -4.39 1.64 4.27
C HIS A 307 -4.28 2.21 2.86
N GLN A 308 -4.38 3.54 2.71
CA GLN A 308 -4.23 4.19 1.42
C GLN A 308 -2.83 4.09 0.82
N ASP A 309 -2.79 4.10 -0.51
CA ASP A 309 -1.55 4.21 -1.27
C ASP A 309 -1.11 5.67 -1.38
N PHE A 310 -0.19 6.06 -0.51
CA PHE A 310 0.36 7.41 -0.52
C PHE A 310 1.21 7.72 -1.75
N SER A 311 1.63 6.73 -2.54
CA SER A 311 2.37 6.96 -3.78
C SER A 311 1.50 7.55 -4.91
N ILE A 312 0.18 7.36 -4.84
CA ILE A 312 -0.76 7.89 -5.84
C ILE A 312 -0.99 9.37 -5.59
N THR A 313 -0.66 10.23 -6.55
CA THR A 313 -0.82 11.69 -6.45
C THR A 313 -2.16 12.15 -7.02
N GLY A 314 -2.57 13.38 -6.69
CA GLY A 314 -3.77 14.02 -7.25
C GLY A 314 -5.11 13.55 -6.68
N THR A 315 -5.10 12.56 -5.78
CA THR A 315 -6.30 12.07 -5.08
C THR A 315 -5.98 11.71 -3.62
N GLY A 316 -7.02 11.72 -2.80
CA GLY A 316 -6.98 11.43 -1.37
C GLY A 316 -8.24 10.67 -0.94
N PRO A 317 -8.37 10.34 0.35
CA PRO A 317 -9.55 9.66 0.87
C PRO A 317 -10.82 10.49 0.65
N MET A 318 -11.90 9.82 0.26
CA MET A 318 -13.20 10.44 -0.01
C MET A 318 -14.30 9.68 0.72
N ILE A 319 -15.20 10.44 1.32
CA ILE A 319 -16.36 9.96 2.05
C ILE A 319 -17.58 10.62 1.41
N GLU A 320 -18.43 9.83 0.80
CA GLU A 320 -19.61 10.28 0.08
C GLU A 320 -20.87 9.79 0.83
N ILE A 321 -21.72 10.72 1.24
CA ILE A 321 -22.94 10.44 2.01
C ILE A 321 -24.13 10.68 1.10
N PHE A 322 -24.98 9.66 0.98
CA PHE A 322 -26.24 9.65 0.24
C PHE A 322 -27.40 9.39 1.21
N ASP A 323 -28.63 9.53 0.72
CA ASP A 323 -29.83 9.30 1.53
C ASP A 323 -29.96 7.83 2.00
N ASP A 324 -29.32 6.89 1.31
CA ASP A 324 -29.45 5.44 1.57
C ASP A 324 -28.14 4.69 1.86
N ARG A 325 -26.99 5.35 1.72
CA ARG A 325 -25.68 4.73 1.92
C ARG A 325 -24.58 5.74 2.20
N ILE A 326 -23.47 5.23 2.72
CA ILE A 326 -22.19 5.91 2.80
C ILE A 326 -21.18 5.13 1.96
N GLU A 327 -20.44 5.83 1.11
CA GLU A 327 -19.31 5.28 0.34
C GLU A 327 -18.01 5.86 0.90
N ILE A 328 -17.10 5.00 1.35
CA ILE A 328 -15.77 5.40 1.81
C ILE A 328 -14.76 4.81 0.84
N SER A 329 -13.95 5.67 0.22
CA SER A 329 -12.93 5.27 -0.74
C SER A 329 -11.58 5.91 -0.42
N ASN A 330 -10.51 5.21 -0.77
CA ASN A 330 -9.15 5.71 -0.62
C ASN A 330 -8.31 5.28 -1.84
N PRO A 331 -7.21 6.00 -2.14
CA PRO A 331 -6.33 5.64 -3.24
C PRO A 331 -5.69 4.27 -3.06
N GLY A 332 -5.55 3.53 -4.16
CA GLY A 332 -4.80 2.28 -4.22
C GLY A 332 -5.68 1.03 -4.27
N LYS A 333 -5.06 -0.11 -4.56
CA LYS A 333 -5.69 -1.42 -4.44
C LYS A 333 -5.38 -2.03 -3.06
N PRO A 334 -6.31 -2.80 -2.48
CA PRO A 334 -6.05 -3.59 -1.28
C PRO A 334 -4.81 -4.47 -1.44
N ILE A 335 -4.05 -4.64 -0.36
CA ILE A 335 -2.86 -5.53 -0.33
C ILE A 335 -3.28 -7.00 -0.35
N ILE A 336 -4.39 -7.30 0.30
CA ILE A 336 -5.00 -8.63 0.35
C ILE A 336 -6.24 -8.64 -0.54
N SER A 337 -6.59 -9.82 -1.04
CA SER A 337 -7.84 -10.03 -1.78
C SER A 337 -9.04 -9.53 -0.99
N THR A 338 -10.01 -8.90 -1.66
CA THR A 338 -11.25 -8.44 -1.03
C THR A 338 -12.05 -9.60 -0.42
N MET A 339 -11.94 -10.79 -0.99
CA MET A 339 -12.56 -12.02 -0.47
C MET A 339 -11.96 -12.49 0.86
N ARG A 340 -10.81 -11.96 1.26
CA ARG A 340 -10.04 -12.39 2.44
C ARG A 340 -9.98 -11.34 3.55
N PHE A 341 -10.80 -10.29 3.48
CA PHE A 341 -10.81 -9.22 4.47
C PHE A 341 -11.21 -9.71 5.88
N VAL A 342 -11.97 -10.81 5.98
CA VAL A 342 -12.45 -11.35 7.26
C VAL A 342 -11.46 -12.37 7.87
N ASP A 343 -10.78 -13.15 7.04
CA ASP A 343 -10.10 -14.38 7.50
C ASP A 343 -8.57 -14.27 7.50
N HIS A 344 -8.02 -13.23 6.87
CA HIS A 344 -6.58 -13.07 6.72
C HIS A 344 -5.99 -12.15 7.79
N ASN A 345 -4.76 -12.44 8.21
CA ASN A 345 -4.03 -11.58 9.13
C ASN A 345 -3.93 -10.14 8.59
N PRO A 346 -4.16 -9.12 9.43
CA PRO A 346 -4.08 -7.72 9.03
C PRO A 346 -2.70 -7.38 8.45
N GLN A 347 -2.67 -6.74 7.29
CA GLN A 347 -1.46 -6.21 6.67
C GLN A 347 -1.65 -4.71 6.37
N SER A 348 -0.66 -3.88 6.69
CA SER A 348 -0.72 -2.45 6.39
C SER A 348 0.33 -2.05 5.36
N ARG A 349 -0.07 -1.17 4.43
CA ARG A 349 0.87 -0.50 3.52
C ARG A 349 1.78 0.47 4.29
N ASN A 350 1.24 1.02 5.37
CA ASN A 350 1.83 2.08 6.18
C ASN A 350 1.92 1.57 7.62
N GLU A 351 2.91 0.71 7.87
CA GLU A 351 3.09 0.00 9.15
C GLU A 351 3.33 0.96 10.32
N LYS A 352 4.10 2.05 10.14
CA LYS A 352 4.34 3.01 11.23
C LYS A 352 3.11 3.84 11.53
N LEU A 353 2.37 4.26 10.51
CA LEU A 353 1.12 5.02 10.59
C LEU A 353 0.05 4.18 11.28
N ALA A 354 -0.13 2.93 10.84
CA ALA A 354 -1.03 1.97 11.48
C ALA A 354 -0.64 1.74 12.96
N GLY A 355 0.65 1.52 13.22
CA GLY A 355 1.16 1.37 14.59
C GLY A 355 0.90 2.60 15.46
N PHE A 356 1.03 3.81 14.90
CA PHE A 356 0.77 5.05 15.61
C PHE A 356 -0.72 5.21 15.94
N MET A 357 -1.60 5.03 14.95
CA MET A 357 -3.05 5.15 15.11
C MET A 357 -3.58 4.11 16.11
N ARG A 358 -3.01 2.89 16.12
CA ARG A 358 -3.33 1.85 17.11
C ARG A 358 -2.94 2.25 18.53
N ARG A 359 -1.75 2.82 18.73
CA ARG A 359 -1.33 3.33 20.05
C ARG A 359 -2.23 4.44 20.57
N MET A 360 -2.93 5.15 19.69
CA MET A 360 -3.91 6.20 20.03
C MET A 360 -5.34 5.68 20.22
N ASN A 361 -5.57 4.37 20.11
CA ASN A 361 -6.91 3.74 20.12
C ASN A 361 -7.84 4.23 19.00
N ILE A 362 -7.28 4.61 17.85
CA ILE A 362 -8.04 5.00 16.66
C ILE A 362 -8.46 3.77 15.84
N CYS A 363 -7.68 2.68 15.88
CA CYS A 363 -7.92 1.40 15.19
C CYS A 363 -7.33 0.22 15.97
#